data_AF-A0A2R6DRX5-F1
#
_entry.id   AF-A0A2R6DRX5-F1
#
_cell.length_a   1.000
_cell.length_b   1.000
_cell.length_c   1.000
_cell.angle_alpha   90.00
_cell.angle_beta   90.00
_cell.angle_gamma   90.00
#
_symmetry.space_group_name_H-M   'P 1'
#
loop_
_entity.id
_entity.type
_entity.pdbx_description
1 polymer ?
#
loop_
_entity_poly.entity_id
_entity_poly.type
_entity_poly.pdbx_seq_one_letter_code
_entity_poly.pdbx_strand_id
1 'polypeptide(L)'
;MGRAQASITAVEAGLGVLLLTAVTLGFALGVPDDEPAKQRAQLETYAADAATLLANEPPRHADQTRLAEVAASADAFARERDALERRVDRILPDNLLFRVETPHGTVGYPLPDGVAVGTATVLTTNGEVTLRVWYA
;
A
#
# COMPACT_ATOMS: atom_id res chain seq x y z
N MET A 1 -57.87 7.96 33.50
CA MET A 1 -56.40 7.86 33.40
C MET A 1 -56.01 6.39 33.39
N GLY A 2 -55.91 5.78 32.21
CA GLY A 2 -55.49 4.37 32.09
C GLY A 2 -53.98 4.29 32.16
N ARG A 3 -53.44 3.69 33.23
CA ARG A 3 -52.02 3.31 33.27
C ARG A 3 -51.88 2.04 32.44
N ALA A 4 -51.35 2.15 31.22
CA ALA A 4 -50.96 0.99 30.44
C ALA A 4 -49.73 0.36 31.13
N GLN A 5 -49.94 -0.69 31.91
CA GLN A 5 -48.85 -1.48 32.49
C GLN A 5 -48.50 -2.59 31.50
N ALA A 6 -47.35 -2.45 30.85
CA ALA A 6 -46.76 -3.55 30.09
C ALA A 6 -46.42 -4.70 31.06
N SER A 7 -46.67 -5.93 30.66
CA SER A 7 -46.20 -7.09 31.42
C SER A 7 -44.67 -7.09 31.45
N ILE A 8 -44.09 -7.62 32.53
CA ILE A 8 -42.63 -7.68 32.68
C ILE A 8 -41.96 -8.44 31.52
N THR A 9 -42.63 -9.48 31.01
CA THR A 9 -42.21 -10.23 29.82
C THR A 9 -42.20 -9.37 28.55
N ALA A 10 -43.17 -8.46 28.39
CA ALA A 10 -43.19 -7.54 27.24
C ALA A 10 -42.05 -6.52 27.31
N VAL A 11 -41.70 -6.06 28.52
CA VAL A 11 -40.55 -5.17 28.74
C VAL A 11 -39.25 -5.90 28.41
N GLU A 12 -39.07 -7.12 28.89
CA GLU A 12 -37.88 -7.94 28.64
C GLU A 12 -37.70 -8.25 27.14
N ALA A 13 -38.78 -8.66 26.45
CA ALA A 13 -38.75 -8.89 25.02
C ALA A 13 -38.42 -7.61 24.23
N GLY A 14 -39.00 -6.47 24.62
CA GLY A 14 -38.68 -5.17 24.03
C GLY A 14 -37.21 -4.78 24.21
N LEU A 15 -36.64 -5.04 25.38
CA LEU A 15 -35.24 -4.78 25.66
C LEU A 15 -34.33 -5.68 24.82
N GLY A 16 -34.67 -6.96 24.67
CA GLY A 16 -33.95 -7.91 23.82
C GLY A 16 -33.95 -7.47 22.36
N VAL A 17 -35.10 -7.04 21.83
CA VAL A 17 -35.20 -6.52 20.45
C VAL A 17 -34.37 -5.25 20.28
N LEU A 18 -34.42 -4.30 21.22
CA LEU A 18 -33.62 -3.08 21.17
C LEU A 18 -32.12 -3.38 21.21
N LEU A 19 -31.69 -4.31 22.08
CA LEU A 19 -30.29 -4.72 22.18
C LEU A 19 -29.81 -5.35 20.87
N LEU A 20 -30.57 -6.31 20.32
CA LEU A 20 -30.23 -6.94 19.05
C LEU A 20 -30.16 -5.91 17.93
N THR A 21 -31.13 -5.01 17.86
CA THR A 21 -31.17 -3.94 16.85
C THR A 21 -29.96 -3.01 16.98
N ALA A 22 -29.58 -2.63 18.20
CA ALA A 22 -28.42 -1.78 18.45
C ALA A 22 -27.11 -2.47 18.04
N VAL A 23 -26.96 -3.77 18.34
CA VAL A 23 -25.79 -4.56 17.93
C VAL A 23 -25.74 -4.68 16.40
N THR A 24 -26.87 -4.99 15.76
CA THR A 24 -26.95 -5.09 14.30
C THR A 24 -26.63 -3.75 13.63
N LEU A 25 -27.15 -2.63 14.12
CA LEU A 25 -26.81 -1.29 13.64
C LEU A 25 -25.33 -0.96 13.87
N GLY A 26 -24.76 -1.39 14.99
CA GLY A 26 -23.33 -1.27 15.26
C GLY A 26 -22.48 -1.98 14.22
N PHE A 27 -22.85 -3.19 13.79
CA PHE A 27 -22.13 -3.88 12.70
C PHE A 27 -22.44 -3.32 11.31
N ALA A 28 -23.69 -2.91 11.06
CA ALA A 28 -24.11 -2.41 9.75
C ALA A 28 -23.59 -1.00 9.45
N LEU A 29 -23.38 -0.16 10.48
CA LEU A 29 -23.00 1.24 10.33
C LEU A 29 -21.65 1.59 10.99
N GLY A 30 -21.14 0.75 11.90
CA GLY A 30 -20.10 1.14 12.86
C GLY A 30 -18.65 1.02 12.38
N VAL A 31 -18.42 0.78 11.10
CA VAL A 31 -17.08 0.93 10.53
C VAL A 31 -17.12 2.07 9.51
N PRO A 32 -16.58 3.25 9.83
CA PRO A 32 -16.27 4.20 8.77
C PRO A 32 -15.28 3.52 7.85
N ASP A 33 -15.72 3.22 6.63
CA ASP A 33 -14.84 2.78 5.55
C ASP A 33 -13.94 3.96 5.18
N ASP A 34 -12.78 4.05 5.85
CA ASP A 34 -11.71 4.93 5.44
C ASP A 34 -11.02 4.33 4.20
N GLU A 35 -11.79 4.26 3.11
CA GLU A 35 -11.35 3.78 1.80
C GLU A 35 -10.03 4.43 1.37
N PRO A 36 -9.81 5.75 1.54
CA PRO A 36 -8.51 6.35 1.23
C PRO A 36 -7.35 5.78 2.05
N ALA A 37 -7.55 5.53 3.35
CA ALA A 37 -6.52 4.94 4.19
C ALA A 37 -6.24 3.47 3.81
N LYS A 38 -7.29 2.68 3.54
CA LYS A 38 -7.15 1.29 3.08
C LYS A 38 -6.42 1.21 1.74
N GLN A 39 -6.79 2.09 0.80
CA GLN A 39 -6.17 2.17 -0.52
C GLN A 39 -4.68 2.49 -0.40
N ARG A 40 -4.31 3.47 0.45
CA ARG A 40 -2.91 3.82 0.71
C ARG A 40 -2.15 2.65 1.34
N ALA A 41 -2.72 2.00 2.36
CA ALA A 41 -2.10 0.86 3.02
C ALA A 41 -1.84 -0.32 2.04
N GLN A 42 -2.77 -0.55 1.12
CA GLN A 42 -2.60 -1.55 0.07
C GLN A 42 -1.46 -1.17 -0.89
N LEU A 43 -1.38 0.09 -1.32
CA LEU A 43 -0.29 0.58 -2.17
C LEU A 43 1.07 0.49 -1.45
N GLU A 44 1.12 0.81 -0.15
CA GLU A 44 2.32 0.65 0.68
C GLU A 44 2.76 -0.82 0.74
N THR A 45 1.81 -1.75 0.83
CA THR A 45 2.09 -3.19 0.81
C THR A 45 2.69 -3.61 -0.55
N TYR A 46 2.09 -3.18 -1.67
CA TYR A 46 2.66 -3.46 -3.00
C TYR A 46 4.07 -2.88 -3.17
N ALA A 47 4.30 -1.65 -2.70
CA ALA A 47 5.63 -1.05 -2.73
C ALA A 47 6.63 -1.84 -1.88
N ALA A 48 6.24 -2.25 -0.67
CA ALA A 48 7.12 -2.97 0.26
C ALA A 48 7.48 -4.37 -0.26
N ASP A 49 6.52 -5.09 -0.83
CA ASP A 49 6.75 -6.43 -1.40
C ASP A 49 7.67 -6.34 -2.61
N ALA A 50 7.41 -5.41 -3.53
CA ALA A 50 8.25 -5.21 -4.70
C ALA A 50 9.68 -4.76 -4.32
N ALA A 51 9.79 -3.83 -3.36
CA ALA A 51 11.08 -3.38 -2.83
C ALA A 51 11.86 -4.53 -2.18
N THR A 52 11.17 -5.39 -1.42
CA THR A 52 11.76 -6.58 -0.79
C THR A 52 12.28 -7.57 -1.82
N LEU A 53 11.52 -7.82 -2.90
CA LEU A 53 11.96 -8.68 -4.00
C LEU A 53 13.21 -8.11 -4.68
N LEU A 54 13.20 -6.82 -5.00
CA LEU A 54 14.35 -6.15 -5.62
C LEU A 54 15.59 -6.12 -4.71
N ALA A 55 15.40 -5.93 -3.40
CA ALA A 55 16.48 -5.89 -2.42
C ALA A 55 17.16 -7.26 -2.26
N ASN A 56 16.45 -8.36 -2.49
CA ASN A 56 16.99 -9.72 -2.39
C ASN A 56 17.43 -10.29 -3.75
N GLU A 57 17.27 -9.53 -4.84
CA GLU A 57 17.73 -9.98 -6.15
C GLU A 57 19.24 -9.84 -6.30
N PRO A 58 19.91 -10.86 -6.88
CA PRO A 58 21.32 -10.76 -7.16
C PRO A 58 21.60 -9.60 -8.14
N PRO A 59 22.79 -8.98 -8.05
CA PRO A 59 23.22 -8.01 -9.04
C PRO A 59 23.24 -8.63 -10.44
N ARG A 60 23.28 -7.79 -11.47
CA ARG A 60 23.59 -8.25 -12.82
C ARG A 60 25.07 -8.21 -13.14
N HIS A 61 25.81 -7.29 -12.52
CA HIS A 61 27.23 -7.11 -12.81
C HIS A 61 28.14 -7.24 -11.58
N ALA A 62 28.13 -6.30 -10.63
CA ALA A 62 29.25 -6.18 -9.68
C ALA A 62 28.90 -5.66 -8.28
N ASP A 63 27.71 -5.94 -7.74
CA ASP A 63 27.31 -5.49 -6.39
C ASP A 63 26.72 -6.61 -5.51
N GLN A 64 26.23 -6.28 -4.32
CA GLN A 64 25.59 -7.25 -3.42
C GLN A 64 24.15 -7.56 -3.85
N THR A 65 23.45 -6.54 -4.36
CA THR A 65 22.05 -6.65 -4.78
C THR A 65 21.79 -5.77 -5.98
N ARG A 66 20.72 -6.07 -6.73
CA ARG A 66 20.30 -5.23 -7.86
C ARG A 66 20.02 -3.78 -7.45
N LEU A 67 19.47 -3.55 -6.25
CA LEU A 67 19.24 -2.19 -5.74
C LEU A 67 20.54 -1.46 -5.39
N ALA A 68 21.52 -2.16 -4.83
CA ALA A 68 22.83 -1.57 -4.56
C ALA A 68 23.54 -1.15 -5.86
N GLU A 69 23.44 -1.98 -6.91
CA GLU A 69 24.05 -1.70 -8.22
C GLU A 69 23.49 -0.42 -8.87
N VAL A 70 22.17 -0.23 -8.85
CA VAL A 70 21.54 0.98 -9.44
C VAL A 70 21.79 2.25 -8.61
N ALA A 71 22.14 2.10 -7.33
CA ALA A 71 22.52 3.20 -6.45
C ALA A 71 24.03 3.49 -6.45
N ALA A 72 24.86 2.66 -7.11
CA ALA A 72 26.32 2.75 -7.02
C ALA A 72 26.93 3.97 -7.72
N SER A 73 26.42 4.31 -8.91
CA SER A 73 26.92 5.45 -9.72
C SER A 73 25.93 5.83 -10.82
N ALA A 74 26.11 7.00 -11.41
CA ALA A 74 25.32 7.43 -12.57
C ALA A 74 25.48 6.51 -13.79
N ASP A 75 26.69 5.99 -14.05
CA ASP A 75 26.95 5.07 -15.16
C ASP A 75 26.32 3.69 -14.92
N ALA A 76 26.35 3.19 -13.68
CA ALA A 76 25.67 1.96 -13.30
C ALA A 76 24.15 2.12 -13.43
N PHE A 77 23.60 3.23 -12.94
CA PHE A 77 22.19 3.55 -13.08
C PHE A 77 21.77 3.61 -14.56
N ALA A 78 22.50 4.33 -15.41
CA ALA A 78 22.17 4.45 -16.84
C ALA A 78 22.19 3.10 -17.56
N ARG A 79 23.11 2.20 -17.20
CA ARG A 79 23.20 0.84 -17.76
C ARG A 79 22.03 -0.05 -17.32
N GLU A 80 21.61 0.07 -16.06
CA GLU A 80 20.61 -0.82 -15.45
C GLU A 80 19.18 -0.31 -15.55
N ARG A 81 18.98 0.98 -15.85
CA ARG A 81 17.69 1.66 -15.90
C ARG A 81 16.59 0.85 -16.59
N ASP A 82 16.81 0.44 -17.83
CA ASP A 82 15.78 -0.24 -18.62
C ASP A 82 15.49 -1.67 -18.10
N ALA A 83 16.49 -2.30 -17.48
CA ALA A 83 16.31 -3.63 -16.90
C ALA A 83 15.57 -3.56 -15.56
N LEU A 84 15.84 -2.52 -14.77
CA LEU A 84 15.08 -2.20 -13.57
C LEU A 84 13.61 -1.91 -13.93
N GLU A 85 13.37 -1.08 -14.94
CA GLU A 85 12.02 -0.75 -15.41
C GLU A 85 11.20 -2.01 -15.75
N ARG A 86 11.74 -2.86 -16.65
CA ARG A 86 11.10 -4.12 -17.02
C ARG A 86 10.94 -5.09 -15.85
N ARG A 87 11.80 -5.00 -14.83
CA ARG A 87 11.70 -5.89 -13.68
C ARG A 87 10.57 -5.46 -12.77
N VAL A 88 10.47 -4.18 -12.45
CA VAL A 88 9.38 -3.61 -11.65
C VAL A 88 8.04 -3.86 -12.32
N ASP A 89 7.95 -3.61 -13.63
CA ASP A 89 6.76 -3.84 -14.46
C ASP A 89 6.25 -5.29 -14.39
N ARG A 90 7.14 -6.28 -14.23
CA ARG A 90 6.77 -7.70 -14.08
C ARG A 90 6.44 -8.12 -12.66
N ILE A 91 6.87 -7.36 -11.65
CA ILE A 91 6.60 -7.68 -10.24
C ILE A 91 5.28 -7.07 -9.80
N LEU A 92 5.01 -5.84 -10.25
CA LEU A 92 3.79 -5.14 -9.91
C LEU A 92 2.60 -5.64 -10.74
N PRO A 93 1.39 -5.64 -10.17
CA PRO A 93 0.16 -5.80 -10.93
C PRO A 93 0.01 -4.76 -12.07
N ASP A 94 -0.58 -5.18 -13.19
CA ASP A 94 -0.76 -4.36 -14.41
C ASP A 94 -1.55 -3.06 -14.21
N ASN A 95 -2.32 -2.94 -13.12
CA ASN A 95 -3.11 -1.74 -12.80
C ASN A 95 -2.34 -0.70 -11.97
N LEU A 96 -1.04 -0.93 -11.73
CA LEU A 96 -0.19 -0.01 -10.99
C LEU A 96 0.82 0.67 -11.92
N LEU A 97 0.98 1.97 -11.70
CA LEU A 97 2.11 2.74 -12.18
C LEU A 97 3.13 2.86 -11.05
N PHE A 98 4.39 3.08 -11.44
CA PHE A 98 5.49 3.18 -10.47
C PHE A 98 6.51 4.25 -10.83
N ARG A 99 7.28 4.64 -9.81
CA ARG A 99 8.49 5.43 -9.94
C ARG A 99 9.54 4.93 -8.96
N VAL A 100 10.72 4.59 -9.47
CA VAL A 100 11.90 4.33 -8.67
C VAL A 100 12.79 5.55 -8.67
N GLU A 101 13.20 6.01 -7.50
CA GLU A 101 14.16 7.09 -7.32
C GLU A 101 15.42 6.55 -6.69
N THR A 102 16.57 6.91 -7.28
CA THR A 102 17.90 6.60 -6.77
C THR A 102 18.67 7.91 -6.58
N PRO A 103 19.85 7.90 -5.95
CA PRO A 103 20.70 9.08 -5.85
C PRO A 103 21.15 9.64 -7.21
N HIS A 104 21.00 8.86 -8.30
CA HIS A 104 21.55 9.16 -9.61
C HIS A 104 20.50 9.35 -10.71
N GLY A 105 19.23 9.10 -10.42
CA GLY A 105 18.16 9.32 -11.38
C GLY A 105 16.86 8.64 -11.01
N THR A 106 15.92 8.65 -11.96
CA THR A 106 14.59 8.08 -11.79
C THR A 106 14.19 7.15 -12.93
N VAL A 107 13.35 6.17 -12.63
CA VAL A 107 12.83 5.17 -13.57
C VAL A 107 11.32 5.06 -13.41
N GLY A 108 10.60 4.88 -14.52
CA GLY A 108 9.14 4.79 -14.54
C GLY A 108 8.46 6.13 -14.84
N TYR A 109 7.26 6.31 -14.30
CA TYR A 109 6.34 7.38 -14.68
C TYR A 109 6.55 8.65 -13.83
N PRO A 110 6.19 9.84 -14.35
CA PRO A 110 6.14 11.05 -13.53
C PRO A 110 5.13 10.87 -12.38
N LEU A 111 5.45 11.43 -11.21
CA LEU A 111 4.58 11.31 -10.04
C LEU A 111 3.33 12.18 -10.26
N PRO A 112 2.11 11.63 -10.11
CA PRO A 112 0.89 12.41 -10.26
C PRO A 112 0.63 13.30 -9.04
N ASP A 113 -0.04 14.43 -9.28
CA ASP A 113 -0.50 15.32 -8.21
C ASP A 113 -1.84 14.83 -7.65
N GLY A 114 -1.98 14.81 -6.32
CA GLY A 114 -3.26 14.57 -5.64
C GLY A 114 -3.77 13.12 -5.63
N VAL A 115 -2.96 12.13 -6.01
CA VAL A 115 -3.31 10.70 -5.98
C VAL A 115 -2.70 10.03 -4.74
N ALA A 116 -3.36 8.99 -4.22
CA ALA A 116 -2.79 8.15 -3.17
C ALA A 116 -1.58 7.39 -3.72
N VAL A 117 -0.45 7.47 -3.01
CA VAL A 117 0.81 6.84 -3.40
C VAL A 117 1.30 5.98 -2.24
N GLY A 118 1.58 4.72 -2.52
CA GLY A 118 2.33 3.85 -1.62
C GLY A 118 3.82 4.07 -1.82
N THR A 119 4.58 4.09 -0.74
CA THR A 119 6.04 4.32 -0.78
C THR A 119 6.77 3.26 0.02
N ALA A 120 7.83 2.73 -0.54
CA ALA A 120 8.80 1.90 0.15
C ALA A 120 10.21 2.41 -0.12
N THR A 121 10.98 2.58 0.94
CA THR A 121 12.37 3.00 0.90
C THR A 121 13.26 1.84 1.31
N VAL A 122 14.27 1.52 0.49
CA VAL A 122 15.32 0.55 0.81
C VAL A 122 16.64 1.28 0.97
N LEU A 123 17.26 1.13 2.13
CA LEU A 123 18.63 1.59 2.35
C LEU A 123 19.60 0.54 1.81
N THR A 124 20.34 0.90 0.76
CA THR A 124 21.41 0.06 0.22
C THR A 124 22.77 0.54 0.75
N THR A 125 23.82 -0.24 0.50
CA THR A 125 25.20 0.17 0.80
C THR A 125 25.65 1.41 0.03
N ASN A 126 25.01 1.72 -1.10
CA ASN A 126 25.42 2.81 -1.99
C ASN A 126 24.44 4.00 -1.99
N GLY A 127 23.36 3.92 -1.20
CA GLY A 127 22.38 4.99 -1.09
C GLY A 127 20.95 4.48 -0.92
N GLU A 128 20.04 5.42 -0.75
CA GLU A 128 18.61 5.15 -0.65
C GLU A 128 17.99 4.92 -2.02
N VAL A 129 17.17 3.88 -2.13
CA VAL A 129 16.31 3.67 -3.30
C VAL A 129 14.84 3.68 -2.86
N THR A 130 14.06 4.56 -3.47
CA THR A 130 12.66 4.79 -3.10
C THR A 130 11.75 4.35 -4.23
N LEU A 131 10.89 3.36 -3.96
CA LEU A 131 9.85 2.90 -4.86
C LEU A 131 8.52 3.53 -4.45
N ARG A 132 7.90 4.25 -5.39
CA ARG A 132 6.54 4.78 -5.28
C ARG A 132 5.62 4.07 -6.24
N VAL A 133 4.42 3.73 -5.80
CA VAL A 133 3.39 3.05 -6.60
C VAL A 133 2.03 3.71 -6.42
N TRP A 134 1.25 3.75 -7.49
CA TRP A 134 -0.11 4.29 -7.50
C TRP A 134 -0.94 3.58 -8.57
N TYR A 135 -2.27 3.67 -8.48
CA TYR A 135 -3.15 3.11 -9.50
C TYR A 135 -3.07 3.93 -10.80
N ALA A 136 -3.13 3.24 -11.94
CA ALA A 136 -3.12 3.84 -13.29
C ALA A 136 -4.34 4.73 -13.57
#